data_AF-A0A478FS94-F1
#
_entry.id   AF-A0A478FS94-F1
#
_cell.length_a   1.000
_cell.length_b   1.000
_cell.length_c   1.000
_cell.angle_alpha   90.00
_cell.angle_beta   90.00
_cell.angle_gamma   90.00
#
_symmetry.space_group_name_H-M   'P 1'
#
loop_
_entity.id
_entity.type
_entity.pdbx_description
1 polymer ?
#
loop_
_entity_poly.entity_id
_entity_poly.type
_entity_poly.pdbx_seq_one_letter_code
_entity_poly.pdbx_strand_id
1 'polypeptide(L)'
;MKSRISNKKPIKFGQVLTITNFSSPNVDDYAANLRKQKPGISHEDLNREILELVKRDSYYNALMDEVASAYEFELDEDELRERMESVLQANPSMPVENVRNMVSIPIYKKLIYDDLAKDWEVSITDEVVKDTLEQFYRETGQPIREYLMDKNKFEGVRSTLVEQLITGRLMNAFKPVYKFPEQ
;
A
#
# COMPACT_ATOMS: atom_id res chain seq x y z
N MET A 1 1.50 -1.42 -18.54
CA MET A 1 1.04 -0.16 -17.95
C MET A 1 1.25 0.91 -19.01
N LYS A 2 0.19 1.64 -19.40
CA LYS A 2 0.24 2.61 -20.50
C LYS A 2 0.60 4.01 -19.98
N SER A 3 0.12 4.32 -18.78
CA SER A 3 0.46 5.53 -18.02
C SER A 3 1.96 5.58 -17.68
N ARG A 4 2.52 6.79 -17.55
CA ARG A 4 3.97 6.99 -17.31
C ARG A 4 4.27 8.18 -16.39
N ILE A 5 5.48 8.19 -15.84
CA ILE A 5 6.08 9.36 -15.20
C ILE A 5 6.62 10.26 -16.30
N SER A 6 6.14 11.50 -16.39
CA SER A 6 6.62 12.49 -17.37
C SER A 6 7.80 13.29 -16.84
N ASN A 7 7.86 13.51 -15.54
CA ASN A 7 8.96 14.23 -14.89
C ASN A 7 9.16 13.73 -13.45
N LYS A 8 10.39 13.88 -12.95
CA LYS A 8 10.79 13.47 -11.60
C LYS A 8 11.80 14.45 -11.04
N LYS A 9 11.51 14.95 -9.84
CA LYS A 9 12.42 15.76 -9.03
C LYS A 9 13.04 14.88 -7.94
N PRO A 10 14.20 15.26 -7.37
CA PRO A 10 14.76 14.54 -6.22
C PRO A 10 13.79 14.56 -5.04
N ILE A 11 13.52 13.37 -4.48
CA ILE A 11 12.72 13.23 -3.27
C ILE A 11 13.54 13.74 -2.07
N LYS A 12 12.90 14.51 -1.19
CA LYS A 12 13.52 15.05 0.02
C LYS A 12 13.52 14.02 1.16
N PHE A 13 14.30 12.97 0.99
CA PHE A 13 14.51 11.97 2.05
C PHE A 13 15.05 12.60 3.34
N GLY A 14 14.74 12.01 4.48
CA GLY A 14 15.18 12.48 5.80
C GLY A 14 14.37 13.65 6.37
N GLN A 15 13.40 14.18 5.62
CA GLN A 15 12.50 15.22 6.12
C GLN A 15 11.62 14.69 7.26
N VAL A 16 11.30 15.59 8.19
CA VAL A 16 10.32 15.32 9.25
C VAL A 16 8.91 15.55 8.71
N LEU A 17 8.07 14.54 8.80
CA LEU A 17 6.67 14.62 8.40
C LEU A 17 5.79 14.90 9.62
N THR A 18 5.10 16.03 9.60
CA THR A 18 4.16 16.39 10.68
C THR A 18 2.79 15.81 10.36
N ILE A 19 2.30 14.94 11.24
CA ILE A 19 1.02 14.24 11.06
C ILE A 19 0.01 14.86 12.03
N THR A 20 -0.99 15.53 11.46
CA THR A 20 -2.08 16.18 12.20
C THR A 20 -3.43 15.51 11.98
N ASN A 21 -3.57 14.76 10.88
CA ASN A 21 -4.80 14.08 10.51
C ASN A 21 -4.63 12.59 10.78
N PHE A 22 -5.51 12.05 11.63
CA PHE A 22 -5.48 10.66 12.05
C PHE A 22 -6.70 9.95 11.49
N SER A 23 -6.48 9.07 10.52
CA SER A 23 -7.54 8.25 9.96
C SER A 23 -6.98 6.92 9.45
N SER A 24 -7.81 5.87 9.58
CA SER A 24 -7.60 4.62 8.88
C SER A 24 -8.97 4.08 8.47
N PRO A 25 -9.17 3.69 7.20
CA PRO A 25 -10.44 3.14 6.74
C PRO A 25 -10.71 1.73 7.29
N ASN A 26 -9.70 1.07 7.86
CA ASN A 26 -9.74 -0.35 8.21
C ASN A 26 -9.86 -0.59 9.73
N VAL A 27 -10.18 0.45 10.53
CA VAL A 27 -10.20 0.35 12.00
C VAL A 27 -11.17 -0.74 12.47
N ASP A 28 -12.39 -0.78 11.92
CA ASP A 28 -13.41 -1.73 12.35
C ASP A 28 -13.05 -3.17 12.01
N ASP A 29 -12.58 -3.41 10.79
CA ASP A 29 -12.13 -4.73 10.33
C ASP A 29 -10.92 -5.21 11.12
N TYR A 30 -9.97 -4.31 11.41
CA TYR A 30 -8.80 -4.61 12.22
C TYR A 30 -9.18 -4.96 13.66
N ALA A 31 -10.08 -4.18 14.27
CA ALA A 31 -10.57 -4.43 15.62
C ALA A 31 -11.32 -5.78 15.70
N ALA A 32 -12.13 -6.10 14.69
CA ALA A 32 -12.83 -7.38 14.60
C ALA A 32 -11.83 -8.55 14.47
N ASN A 33 -10.81 -8.41 13.65
CA ASN A 33 -9.77 -9.43 13.47
C ASN A 33 -8.92 -9.63 14.73
N LEU A 34 -8.53 -8.54 15.41
CA LEU A 34 -7.80 -8.63 16.68
C LEU A 34 -8.58 -9.39 17.75
N ARG A 35 -9.88 -9.13 17.89
CA ARG A 35 -10.74 -9.84 18.84
C ARG A 35 -10.85 -11.34 18.52
N LYS A 36 -10.82 -11.71 17.24
CA LYS A 36 -10.81 -13.12 16.80
C LYS A 36 -9.48 -13.81 17.11
N GLN A 37 -8.36 -13.13 16.87
CA GLN A 37 -7.01 -13.67 17.08
C GLN A 37 -6.60 -13.71 18.55
N LYS A 38 -7.05 -12.74 19.35
CA LYS A 38 -6.78 -12.63 20.79
C LYS A 38 -8.10 -12.59 21.57
N PRO A 39 -8.79 -13.74 21.77
CA PRO A 39 -10.00 -13.80 22.58
C PRO A 39 -9.70 -13.28 24.00
N GLY A 40 -10.44 -12.25 24.44
CA GLY A 40 -10.27 -11.64 25.75
C GLY A 40 -9.29 -10.46 25.82
N ILE A 41 -8.84 -9.90 24.69
CA ILE A 41 -8.10 -8.63 24.66
C ILE A 41 -8.83 -7.54 25.46
N SER A 42 -8.11 -6.84 26.33
CA SER A 42 -8.69 -5.75 27.12
C SER A 42 -9.07 -4.57 26.22
N HIS A 43 -10.01 -3.73 26.66
CA HIS A 43 -10.40 -2.56 25.88
C HIS A 43 -9.24 -1.58 25.71
N GLU A 44 -8.40 -1.43 26.74
CA GLU A 44 -7.21 -0.57 26.71
C GLU A 44 -6.17 -1.07 25.70
N ASP A 45 -5.86 -2.38 25.72
CA ASP A 45 -4.92 -2.97 24.77
C ASP A 45 -5.45 -2.89 23.33
N LEU A 46 -6.76 -3.11 23.13
CA LEU A 46 -7.38 -2.96 21.82
C LEU A 46 -7.27 -1.52 21.31
N ASN A 47 -7.54 -0.53 22.16
CA ASN A 47 -7.45 0.88 21.79
C ASN A 47 -5.99 1.28 21.48
N ARG A 48 -5.01 0.72 22.19
CA ARG A 48 -3.58 0.93 21.90
C ARG A 48 -3.21 0.36 20.52
N GLU A 49 -3.63 -0.85 20.21
CA GLU A 49 -3.36 -1.48 18.90
C GLU A 49 -4.04 -0.69 17.76
N ILE A 50 -5.29 -0.24 17.97
CA ILE A 50 -5.99 0.64 17.01
C ILE A 50 -5.26 1.97 16.83
N LEU A 51 -4.78 2.59 17.91
CA LEU A 51 -4.04 3.85 17.84
C LEU A 51 -2.75 3.68 17.04
N GLU A 52 -2.01 2.59 17.25
CA GLU A 52 -0.79 2.32 16.49
C GLU A 52 -1.08 2.04 15.00
N LEU A 53 -2.17 1.34 14.68
CA LEU A 53 -2.65 1.21 13.31
C LEU A 53 -2.91 2.58 12.68
N VAL A 54 -3.72 3.41 13.35
CA VAL A 54 -4.11 4.73 12.85
C VAL A 54 -2.88 5.61 12.64
N LYS A 55 -1.94 5.64 13.59
CA LYS A 55 -0.67 6.35 13.45
C LYS A 55 0.12 5.88 12.23
N ARG A 56 0.27 4.56 12.07
CA ARG A 56 1.03 3.97 10.97
C ARG A 56 0.40 4.30 9.61
N ASP A 57 -0.91 4.15 9.47
CA ASP A 57 -1.61 4.40 8.22
C ASP A 57 -1.61 5.90 7.89
N SER A 58 -1.79 6.76 8.89
CA SER A 58 -1.70 8.22 8.71
C SER A 58 -0.28 8.67 8.33
N TYR A 59 0.74 8.04 8.92
CA TYR A 59 2.14 8.26 8.53
C TYR A 59 2.39 7.84 7.09
N TYR A 60 1.96 6.63 6.72
CA TYR A 60 2.10 6.14 5.36
C TYR A 60 1.42 7.06 4.34
N ASN A 61 0.23 7.59 4.64
CA ASN A 61 -0.45 8.53 3.75
C ASN A 61 0.35 9.82 3.58
N ALA A 62 0.77 10.47 4.67
CA ALA A 62 1.58 11.68 4.62
C ALA A 62 2.93 11.47 3.89
N LEU A 63 3.55 10.30 4.10
CA LEU A 63 4.75 9.87 3.39
C LEU A 63 4.51 9.75 1.89
N MET A 64 3.43 9.08 1.49
CA MET A 64 3.11 8.91 0.08
C MET A 64 2.76 10.23 -0.60
N ASP A 65 2.13 11.17 0.10
CA ASP A 65 1.88 12.52 -0.41
C ASP A 65 3.19 13.27 -0.68
N GLU A 66 4.14 13.25 0.27
CA GLU A 66 5.46 13.86 0.10
C GLU A 66 6.22 13.21 -1.07
N VAL A 67 6.24 11.88 -1.14
CA VAL A 67 6.91 11.14 -2.22
C VAL A 67 6.27 11.46 -3.56
N ALA A 68 4.93 11.40 -3.66
CA ALA A 68 4.19 11.67 -4.90
C ALA A 68 4.40 13.11 -5.38
N SER A 69 4.61 14.08 -4.48
CA SER A 69 4.89 15.48 -4.85
C SER A 69 6.16 15.66 -5.69
N ALA A 70 7.07 14.69 -5.67
CA ALA A 70 8.28 14.68 -6.47
C ALA A 70 8.06 14.21 -7.93
N TYR A 71 6.87 13.69 -8.26
CA TYR A 71 6.55 13.10 -9.55
C TYR A 71 5.49 13.90 -10.29
N GLU A 72 5.64 14.00 -11.60
CA GLU A 72 4.59 14.46 -12.52
C GLU A 72 4.20 13.25 -13.39
N PHE A 73 2.89 13.03 -13.54
CA PHE A 73 2.34 11.84 -14.20
C PHE A 73 1.59 12.21 -15.48
N GLU A 74 1.72 11.35 -16.48
CA GLU A 74 0.85 11.32 -17.66
C GLU A 74 0.01 10.05 -17.59
N LEU A 75 -1.26 10.21 -17.24
CA LEU A 75 -2.23 9.11 -17.27
C LEU A 75 -2.73 8.86 -18.68
N ASP A 76 -2.75 7.59 -19.06
CA ASP A 76 -3.39 7.14 -20.27
C ASP A 76 -4.91 7.07 -20.04
N GLU A 77 -5.68 7.93 -20.71
CA GLU A 77 -7.13 8.03 -20.50
C GLU A 77 -7.88 6.77 -20.96
N ASP A 78 -7.34 5.97 -21.89
CA ASP A 78 -7.92 4.67 -22.26
C ASP A 78 -7.77 3.66 -21.11
N GLU A 79 -6.56 3.52 -20.55
CA GLU A 79 -6.30 2.69 -19.36
C GLU A 79 -7.17 3.12 -18.16
N LEU A 80 -7.33 4.43 -17.97
CA LEU A 80 -8.18 4.97 -16.92
C LEU A 80 -9.64 4.59 -17.15
N ARG A 81 -10.17 4.79 -18.36
CA ARG A 81 -11.56 4.47 -18.73
C ARG A 81 -11.86 2.99 -18.56
N GLU A 82 -11.02 2.10 -19.11
CA GLU A 82 -11.19 0.64 -19.03
C GLU A 82 -11.32 0.18 -17.58
N ARG A 83 -10.49 0.73 -16.68
CA ARG A 83 -10.53 0.39 -15.25
C ARG A 83 -11.71 1.03 -14.52
N MET A 84 -12.07 2.27 -14.86
CA MET A 84 -13.25 2.94 -14.29
C MET A 84 -14.55 2.20 -14.65
N GLU A 85 -14.67 1.68 -15.86
CA GLU A 85 -15.83 0.88 -16.29
C GLU A 85 -16.02 -0.36 -15.40
N SER A 86 -14.94 -1.08 -15.09
CA SER A 86 -15.00 -2.23 -14.18
C SER A 86 -15.47 -1.85 -12.77
N VAL A 87 -15.00 -0.72 -12.24
CA VAL A 87 -15.41 -0.23 -10.91
C VAL A 87 -16.87 0.23 -10.91
N LEU A 88 -17.31 0.94 -11.95
CA LEU A 88 -18.69 1.41 -12.10
C LEU A 88 -19.68 0.26 -12.32
N GLN A 89 -19.27 -0.80 -13.02
CA GLN A 89 -20.09 -2.01 -13.13
C GLN A 89 -20.34 -2.66 -11.77
N ALA A 90 -19.32 -2.69 -10.90
CA ALA A 90 -19.46 -3.20 -9.54
C ALA A 90 -20.18 -2.22 -8.60
N ASN A 91 -20.08 -0.91 -8.85
CA ASN A 91 -20.60 0.16 -7.99
C ASN A 91 -21.27 1.30 -8.81
N PRO A 92 -22.46 1.09 -9.38
CA PRO A 92 -23.06 2.03 -10.34
C PRO A 92 -23.41 3.41 -9.77
N SER A 93 -23.59 3.51 -8.45
CA SER A 93 -23.98 4.74 -7.75
C SER A 93 -22.81 5.59 -7.30
N MET A 94 -21.56 5.17 -7.54
CA MET A 94 -20.39 5.91 -7.09
C MET A 94 -20.17 7.16 -7.98
N PRO A 95 -19.91 8.35 -7.41
CA PRO A 95 -19.58 9.54 -8.18
C PRO A 95 -18.36 9.31 -9.09
N VAL A 96 -18.44 9.74 -10.34
CA VAL A 96 -17.38 9.53 -11.36
C VAL A 96 -16.01 10.00 -10.89
N GLU A 97 -15.96 11.14 -10.18
CA GLU A 97 -14.70 11.68 -9.65
C GLU A 97 -14.08 10.77 -8.57
N ASN A 98 -14.91 10.18 -7.71
CA ASN A 98 -14.43 9.22 -6.71
C ASN A 98 -13.91 7.94 -7.38
N VAL A 99 -14.58 7.47 -8.43
CA VAL A 99 -14.12 6.34 -9.23
C VAL A 99 -12.79 6.66 -9.90
N ARG A 100 -12.66 7.85 -10.51
CA ARG A 100 -11.43 8.31 -11.15
C ARG A 100 -10.26 8.29 -10.17
N ASN A 101 -10.45 8.82 -8.96
CA ASN A 101 -9.45 8.81 -7.90
C ASN A 101 -9.12 7.41 -7.39
N MET A 102 -10.15 6.57 -7.19
CA MET A 102 -9.97 5.17 -6.78
C MET A 102 -9.13 4.37 -7.77
N VAL A 103 -9.21 4.68 -9.07
CA VAL A 103 -8.44 4.02 -10.12
C VAL A 103 -7.06 4.65 -10.33
N SER A 104 -6.96 5.98 -10.26
CA SER A 104 -5.70 6.70 -10.53
C SER A 104 -4.66 6.50 -9.42
N ILE A 105 -5.07 6.48 -8.15
CA ILE A 105 -4.16 6.33 -7.01
C ILE A 105 -3.31 5.04 -7.09
N PRO A 106 -3.89 3.85 -7.34
CA PRO A 106 -3.10 2.64 -7.56
C PRO A 106 -2.13 2.72 -8.75
N ILE A 107 -2.51 3.43 -9.83
CA ILE A 107 -1.63 3.62 -11.00
C ILE A 107 -0.42 4.49 -10.61
N TYR A 108 -0.66 5.62 -9.94
CA TYR A 108 0.41 6.49 -9.44
C TYR A 108 1.34 5.75 -8.48
N LYS A 109 0.78 5.04 -7.50
CA LYS A 109 1.56 4.23 -6.55
C LYS A 109 2.44 3.23 -7.30
N LYS A 110 1.87 2.50 -8.25
CA LYS A 110 2.62 1.51 -9.04
C LYS A 110 3.76 2.15 -9.82
N LEU A 111 3.51 3.29 -10.48
CA LEU A 111 4.54 4.03 -11.20
C LEU A 111 5.69 4.48 -10.29
N ILE A 112 5.37 5.06 -9.13
CA ILE A 112 6.36 5.46 -8.12
C ILE A 112 7.17 4.24 -7.67
N TYR A 113 6.52 3.13 -7.36
CA TYR A 113 7.18 1.96 -6.81
C TYR A 113 8.07 1.27 -7.84
N ASP A 114 7.62 1.17 -9.09
CA ASP A 114 8.40 0.63 -10.20
C ASP A 114 9.64 1.50 -10.49
N ASP A 115 9.54 2.83 -10.32
CA ASP A 115 10.64 3.77 -10.44
C ASP A 115 11.64 3.66 -9.28
N LEU A 116 11.16 3.65 -8.04
CA LEU A 116 11.99 3.48 -6.84
C LEU A 116 12.68 2.10 -6.81
N ALA A 117 12.01 1.05 -7.27
CA ALA A 117 12.61 -0.27 -7.37
C ALA A 117 13.81 -0.29 -8.34
N LYS A 118 13.75 0.48 -9.44
CA LYS A 118 14.89 0.64 -10.35
C LYS A 118 16.01 1.44 -9.71
N ASP A 119 15.70 2.61 -9.14
CA ASP A 119 16.69 3.48 -8.49
C ASP A 119 17.45 2.77 -7.36
N TRP A 120 16.76 1.90 -6.63
CA TRP A 120 17.31 1.19 -5.49
C TRP A 120 17.76 -0.24 -5.80
N GLU A 121 17.77 -0.60 -7.09
CA GLU A 121 18.18 -1.90 -7.60
C GLU A 121 17.48 -3.07 -6.86
N VAL A 122 16.20 -2.88 -6.51
CA VAL A 122 15.40 -3.87 -5.82
C VAL A 122 14.95 -4.93 -6.82
N SER A 123 15.39 -6.16 -6.56
CA SER A 123 14.91 -7.35 -7.25
C SER A 123 14.61 -8.44 -6.24
N ILE A 124 13.51 -9.16 -6.47
CA ILE A 124 13.13 -10.34 -5.70
C ILE A 124 13.40 -11.54 -6.60
N THR A 125 14.19 -12.51 -6.14
CA THR A 125 14.48 -13.74 -6.90
C THR A 125 13.35 -14.76 -6.75
N ASP A 126 13.33 -15.76 -7.63
CA ASP A 126 12.33 -16.84 -7.58
C ASP A 126 12.41 -17.62 -6.26
N GLU A 127 13.62 -17.80 -5.72
CA GLU A 127 13.86 -18.45 -4.44
C GLU A 127 13.16 -17.71 -3.31
N VAL A 128 13.29 -16.38 -3.24
CA VAL A 128 12.64 -15.57 -2.21
C VAL A 128 11.11 -15.68 -2.28
N VAL A 129 10.55 -15.73 -3.49
CA VAL A 129 9.10 -15.93 -3.68
C VAL A 129 8.67 -17.31 -3.20
N LYS A 130 9.42 -18.36 -3.54
CA LYS A 130 9.14 -19.74 -3.10
C LYS A 130 9.24 -19.86 -1.59
N ASP A 131 10.30 -19.35 -0.98
CA ASP A 131 10.51 -19.39 0.47
C ASP A 131 9.36 -18.70 1.22
N THR A 132 8.89 -17.56 0.69
CA THR A 132 7.73 -16.84 1.24
C THR A 132 6.46 -17.67 1.15
N LEU A 133 6.19 -18.28 -0.01
CA LEU A 133 5.01 -19.14 -0.19
C LEU A 133 5.07 -20.37 0.72
N GLU A 134 6.24 -21.00 0.82
CA GLU A 134 6.43 -22.14 1.72
C GLU A 134 6.26 -21.75 3.18
N GLN A 135 6.74 -20.57 3.60
CA GLN A 135 6.50 -20.05 4.95
C GLN A 135 5.01 -19.83 5.20
N PHE A 136 4.31 -19.19 4.27
CA PHE A 136 2.86 -19.01 4.36
C PHE A 136 2.11 -20.34 4.49
N TYR A 137 2.50 -21.37 3.74
CA TYR A 137 1.95 -22.72 3.87
C TYR A 137 2.22 -23.32 5.26
N ARG A 138 3.46 -23.19 5.77
CA ARG A 138 3.82 -23.70 7.11
C ARG A 138 3.00 -23.04 8.22
N GLU A 139 2.72 -21.74 8.10
CA GLU A 139 2.01 -20.96 9.12
C GLU A 139 0.48 -21.14 9.07
N THR A 140 -0.09 -21.31 7.87
CA THR A 140 -1.55 -21.27 7.69
C THR A 140 -2.17 -22.61 7.26
N GLY A 141 -1.36 -23.53 6.74
CA GLY A 141 -1.81 -24.76 6.09
C GLY A 141 -2.52 -24.56 4.75
N GLN A 142 -2.61 -23.32 4.24
CA GLN A 142 -3.34 -23.03 3.00
C GLN A 142 -2.53 -23.44 1.75
N PRO A 143 -3.14 -24.14 0.78
CA PRO A 143 -2.40 -24.71 -0.36
C PRO A 143 -1.81 -23.63 -1.27
N ILE A 144 -0.51 -23.75 -1.55
CA ILE A 144 0.25 -22.81 -2.40
C ILE A 144 0.46 -23.27 -3.84
N ARG A 145 0.01 -24.49 -4.18
CA ARG A 145 0.28 -25.12 -5.48
C ARG A 145 -0.16 -24.25 -6.66
N GLU A 146 -1.28 -23.56 -6.55
CA GLU A 146 -1.76 -22.68 -7.61
C GLU A 146 -0.82 -21.48 -7.85
N TYR A 147 -0.21 -20.94 -6.80
CA TYR A 147 0.77 -19.84 -6.93
C TYR A 147 2.08 -20.32 -7.55
N LEU A 148 2.47 -21.58 -7.31
CA LEU A 148 3.68 -22.17 -7.89
C LEU A 148 3.51 -22.59 -9.35
N MET A 149 2.29 -22.91 -9.77
CA MET A 149 2.00 -23.40 -11.12
C MET A 149 1.50 -22.32 -12.08
N ASP A 150 0.89 -21.24 -11.55
CA ASP A 150 0.43 -20.11 -12.33
C ASP A 150 1.47 -18.97 -12.27
N LYS A 151 2.10 -18.69 -13.41
CA LYS A 151 3.10 -17.62 -13.53
C LYS A 151 2.56 -16.25 -13.11
N ASN A 152 1.31 -15.93 -13.42
CA ASN A 152 0.73 -14.64 -13.07
C ASN A 152 0.53 -14.51 -11.56
N LYS A 153 0.10 -15.59 -10.89
CA LYS A 153 -0.02 -15.62 -9.43
C LYS A 153 1.35 -15.52 -8.77
N PHE A 154 2.36 -16.23 -9.29
CA PHE A 154 3.74 -16.16 -8.80
C PHE A 154 4.32 -14.74 -8.90
N GLU A 155 4.18 -14.10 -10.05
CA GLU A 155 4.62 -12.71 -10.25
C GLU A 155 3.80 -11.71 -9.44
N GLY A 156 2.53 -12.03 -9.13
CA GLY A 156 1.72 -11.28 -8.17
C GLY A 156 2.36 -11.24 -6.78
N VAL A 157 2.80 -12.40 -6.28
CA VAL A 157 3.51 -12.50 -4.99
C VAL A 157 4.83 -11.72 -5.05
N ARG A 158 5.60 -11.87 -6.12
CA ARG A 158 6.83 -11.10 -6.32
C ARG A 158 6.58 -9.59 -6.25
N SER A 159 5.54 -9.12 -6.95
CA SER A 159 5.15 -7.71 -6.96
C SER A 159 4.80 -7.24 -5.55
N THR A 160 4.01 -8.01 -4.78
CA THR A 160 3.70 -7.70 -3.38
C THR A 160 4.96 -7.59 -2.51
N LEU A 161 5.93 -8.49 -2.67
CA LEU A 161 7.19 -8.46 -1.94
C LEU A 161 8.02 -7.21 -2.28
N VAL A 162 8.09 -6.84 -3.56
CA VAL A 162 8.72 -5.58 -3.97
C VAL A 162 8.02 -4.40 -3.30
N GLU A 163 6.68 -4.34 -3.35
CA GLU A 163 5.93 -3.24 -2.71
C GLU A 163 6.21 -3.15 -1.21
N GLN A 164 6.28 -4.27 -0.51
CA GLN A 164 6.59 -4.30 0.92
C GLN A 164 8.00 -3.78 1.22
N LEU A 165 8.99 -4.17 0.43
CA LEU A 165 10.37 -3.66 0.56
C LEU A 165 10.46 -2.16 0.31
N ILE A 166 9.84 -1.68 -0.78
CA ILE A 166 9.81 -0.26 -1.11
C ILE A 166 9.11 0.53 0.01
N THR A 167 7.95 0.06 0.47
CA THR A 167 7.22 0.67 1.58
C THR A 167 8.08 0.75 2.84
N GLY A 168 8.75 -0.34 3.22
CA GLY A 168 9.62 -0.37 4.40
C GLY A 168 10.79 0.60 4.28
N ARG A 169 11.44 0.67 3.10
CA ARG A 169 12.52 1.63 2.85
C ARG A 169 12.04 3.08 2.94
N LEU A 170 10.89 3.41 2.34
CA LEU A 170 10.28 4.74 2.44
C LEU A 170 9.96 5.09 3.89
N MET A 171 9.28 4.20 4.63
CA MET A 171 8.90 4.43 6.02
C MET A 171 10.13 4.64 6.93
N ASN A 172 11.28 4.05 6.61
CA ASN A 172 12.54 4.25 7.34
C ASN A 172 13.31 5.51 6.90
N ALA A 173 13.04 6.01 5.69
CA ALA A 173 13.73 7.17 5.14
C ALA A 173 13.18 8.51 5.65
N PHE A 174 12.03 8.52 6.31
CA PHE A 174 11.39 9.71 6.88
C PHE A 174 11.19 9.55 8.39
N LYS A 175 10.94 10.68 9.07
CA LYS A 175 10.65 10.68 10.51
C LYS A 175 9.28 11.28 10.78
N PRO A 176 8.33 10.54 11.39
CA PRO A 176 7.03 11.10 11.75
C PRO A 176 7.11 11.92 13.04
N VAL A 177 6.39 13.04 13.08
CA VAL A 177 6.04 13.77 14.30
C VAL A 177 4.52 13.87 14.37
N TYR A 178 3.94 13.22 15.39
CA TYR A 178 2.49 13.18 15.59
C TYR A 178 2.05 14.39 16.43
N LYS A 179 1.11 15.17 15.92
CA LYS A 179 0.48 16.29 16.62
C LYS A 179 -1.01 16.01 16.77
N PHE A 180 -1.39 15.51 17.93
CA PHE A 180 -2.80 15.31 18.27
C PHE A 180 -3.47 16.67 18.51
N PRO A 181 -4.72 16.87 18.07
CA PRO A 181 -5.50 18.03 18.45
C PRO A 181 -5.55 18.14 19.98
N GLU A 182 -5.32 19.34 20.53
CA GLU A 182 -5.59 19.60 21.94
C GLU A 182 -7.10 19.37 22.19
N GLN A 183 -7.43 18.53 23.18
CA GLN A 183 -8.80 18.25 23.62
C GLN A 183 -9.34 19.38 24.49
#